data_AF-R7TT61-F1
#
_entry.id   AF-R7TT61-F1
#
_cell.length_a   1.000
_cell.length_b   1.000
_cell.length_c   1.000
_cell.angle_alpha   90.00
_cell.angle_beta   90.00
_cell.angle_gamma   90.00
#
_symmetry.space_group_name_H-M   'P 1'
#
loop_
_entity.id
_entity.type
_entity.pdbx_description
1 polymer ?
#
loop_
_entity_poly.entity_id
_entity_poly.type
_entity_poly.pdbx_seq_one_letter_code
_entity_poly.pdbx_strand_id
1 'polypeptide(L)'
;LCSKMPEREDDHLTPATRLLEKRREMAEVEQALAAQKEAREASSCEFQMKMESLQQRREELERKEFQLKESLLKFDKFLKENDSKKARAIKKATDEKDLQKSKDKEIDRLREDTSHLVKNRAKIQAKLEKHIMFHKYLEKVLEGAEEFHEIREIIARYDTLTATHDDLMESEIGNQEKVEKQRGDLMKYTEEKNNDILSYNNQLGGLQTRLDKAQSRAVKWESKWMHIKNTAAKKTLLLGRVKMATHNLFQLVNRHQKTRRDDVDIEDTTEQLIRVRRLLPLTLHVFVLFF
;
A
#
# COMPACT_ATOMS: atom_id res chain seq x y z
N LEU A 1 -32.36 82.30 -138.89
CA LEU A 1 -33.68 82.14 -139.51
C LEU A 1 -34.69 82.81 -138.57
N CYS A 2 -34.98 84.10 -138.75
CA CYS A 2 -35.86 84.61 -139.81
C CYS A 2 -37.27 83.99 -139.65
N SER A 3 -38.16 84.69 -138.97
CA SER A 3 -39.35 85.22 -139.65
C SER A 3 -39.97 86.34 -138.83
N LYS A 4 -40.08 87.50 -139.47
CA LYS A 4 -40.84 88.67 -139.05
C LYS A 4 -42.29 88.49 -139.48
N MET A 5 -43.20 89.01 -138.64
CA MET A 5 -44.47 89.67 -138.98
C MET A 5 -45.70 88.76 -139.27
N PRO A 6 -46.93 89.20 -138.90
CA PRO A 6 -47.38 90.60 -139.03
C PRO A 6 -48.05 91.27 -137.81
N GLU A 7 -47.99 92.61 -137.82
CA GLU A 7 -48.96 93.53 -137.21
C GLU A 7 -50.35 93.32 -137.82
N ARG A 8 -51.42 93.57 -137.02
CA ARG A 8 -52.83 93.90 -137.33
C ARG A 8 -53.66 93.43 -136.13
N GLU A 9 -54.64 94.12 -135.56
CA GLU A 9 -55.34 95.36 -135.88
C GLU A 9 -56.05 95.76 -134.57
N ASP A 10 -55.73 96.96 -134.06
CA ASP A 10 -56.56 97.67 -133.09
C ASP A 10 -57.76 98.23 -133.89
N ASP A 11 -58.72 97.37 -134.24
CA ASP A 11 -59.96 97.82 -134.86
C ASP A 11 -61.15 96.95 -134.41
N HIS A 12 -62.02 97.57 -133.63
CA HIS A 12 -63.39 97.17 -133.30
C HIS A 12 -63.59 95.77 -132.67
N LEU A 13 -62.96 95.53 -131.51
CA LEU A 13 -63.48 94.55 -130.54
C LEU A 13 -64.69 95.13 -129.80
N THR A 14 -65.87 94.73 -130.25
CA THR A 14 -67.18 94.93 -129.60
C THR A 14 -67.12 94.57 -128.09
N PRO A 15 -67.85 95.25 -127.19
CA PRO A 15 -67.87 94.92 -125.75
C PRO A 15 -68.06 93.43 -125.42
N ALA A 16 -68.70 92.67 -126.32
CA ALA A 16 -68.93 91.24 -126.21
C ALA A 16 -67.66 90.36 -126.30
N THR A 17 -66.67 90.69 -127.12
CA THR A 17 -65.46 89.86 -127.30
C THR A 17 -64.40 90.11 -126.23
N ARG A 18 -64.21 91.36 -125.77
CA ARG A 18 -63.41 91.65 -124.55
C ARG A 18 -64.00 91.00 -123.30
N LEU A 19 -65.32 90.88 -123.21
CA LEU A 19 -66.01 90.14 -122.15
C LEU A 19 -65.71 88.64 -122.20
N LEU A 20 -65.58 88.06 -123.40
CA LEU A 20 -65.28 86.64 -123.58
C LEU A 20 -63.81 86.33 -123.24
N GLU A 21 -62.86 87.19 -123.61
CA GLU A 21 -61.47 87.07 -123.18
C GLU A 21 -61.32 87.28 -121.66
N LYS A 22 -61.96 88.31 -121.08
CA LYS A 22 -61.99 88.48 -119.62
C LYS A 22 -62.67 87.31 -118.91
N ARG A 23 -63.71 86.69 -119.49
CA ARG A 23 -64.35 85.48 -118.95
C ARG A 23 -63.46 84.26 -119.06
N ARG A 24 -62.68 84.13 -120.15
CA ARG A 24 -61.71 83.04 -120.31
C ARG A 24 -60.52 83.21 -119.36
N GLU A 25 -59.97 84.41 -119.21
CA GLU A 25 -58.94 84.73 -118.21
C GLU A 25 -59.47 84.49 -116.79
N MET A 26 -60.70 84.93 -116.48
CA MET A 26 -61.34 84.67 -115.19
C MET A 26 -61.54 83.17 -114.95
N ALA A 27 -61.92 82.38 -115.98
CA ALA A 27 -62.08 80.94 -115.88
C ALA A 27 -60.72 80.21 -115.73
N GLU A 28 -59.67 80.65 -116.42
CA GLU A 28 -58.31 80.11 -116.27
C GLU A 28 -57.72 80.45 -114.88
N VAL A 29 -57.97 81.66 -114.37
CA VAL A 29 -57.60 82.06 -113.00
C VAL A 29 -58.44 81.33 -111.96
N GLU A 30 -59.75 81.16 -112.15
CA GLU A 30 -60.60 80.35 -111.28
C GLU A 30 -60.19 78.89 -111.29
N GLN A 31 -59.84 78.33 -112.45
CA GLN A 31 -59.36 76.96 -112.59
C GLN A 31 -57.98 76.78 -111.95
N ALA A 32 -57.06 77.73 -112.11
CA ALA A 32 -55.76 77.73 -111.44
C ALA A 32 -55.90 77.90 -109.92
N LEU A 33 -56.82 78.74 -109.47
CA LEU A 33 -57.13 78.93 -108.04
C LEU A 33 -57.81 77.68 -107.45
N ALA A 34 -58.68 77.01 -108.21
CA ALA A 34 -59.31 75.75 -107.84
C ALA A 34 -58.26 74.63 -107.75
N ALA A 35 -57.39 74.48 -108.76
CA ALA A 35 -56.28 73.53 -108.74
C ALA A 35 -55.29 73.83 -107.59
N GLN A 36 -55.04 75.11 -107.28
CA GLN A 36 -54.20 75.51 -106.16
C GLN A 36 -54.86 75.18 -104.80
N LYS A 37 -56.18 75.35 -104.68
CA LYS A 37 -56.94 74.95 -103.49
C LYS A 37 -56.94 73.44 -103.31
N GLU A 38 -57.23 72.67 -104.36
CA GLU A 38 -57.19 71.21 -104.34
C GLU A 38 -55.78 70.69 -104.00
N ALA A 39 -54.71 71.27 -104.57
CA ALA A 39 -53.33 70.90 -104.25
C ALA A 39 -52.96 71.23 -102.79
N ARG A 40 -53.45 72.35 -102.25
CA ARG A 40 -53.24 72.74 -100.85
C ARG A 40 -54.01 71.83 -99.90
N GLU A 41 -55.25 71.48 -100.24
CA GLU A 41 -56.06 70.52 -99.48
C GLU A 41 -55.45 69.12 -99.52
N ALA A 42 -54.99 68.65 -100.68
CA ALA A 42 -54.28 67.38 -100.82
C ALA A 42 -52.99 67.37 -99.99
N SER A 43 -52.17 68.43 -100.05
CA SER A 43 -50.96 68.55 -99.25
C SER A 43 -51.25 68.62 -97.74
N SER A 44 -52.33 69.29 -97.35
CA SER A 44 -52.80 69.33 -95.96
C SER A 44 -53.27 67.96 -95.48
N CYS A 45 -54.04 67.22 -96.29
CA CYS A 45 -54.47 65.87 -95.99
C CYS A 45 -53.28 64.90 -95.89
N GLU A 46 -52.30 64.97 -96.80
CA GLU A 46 -51.08 64.15 -96.74
C GLU A 46 -50.24 64.45 -95.48
N PHE A 47 -50.11 65.72 -95.11
CA PHE A 47 -49.41 66.13 -93.90
C PHE A 47 -50.13 65.60 -92.65
N GLN A 48 -51.46 65.74 -92.61
CA GLN A 48 -52.29 65.23 -91.52
C GLN A 48 -52.15 63.71 -91.38
N MET A 49 -52.24 62.95 -92.48
CA MET A 49 -52.06 61.49 -92.47
C MET A 49 -50.65 61.07 -92.00
N LYS A 50 -49.60 61.79 -92.44
CA LYS A 50 -48.22 61.52 -91.98
C LYS A 50 -48.05 61.84 -90.49
N MET A 51 -48.64 62.94 -90.01
CA MET A 51 -48.61 63.30 -88.60
C MET A 51 -49.34 62.28 -87.73
N GLU A 52 -50.51 61.81 -88.16
CA GLU A 52 -51.26 60.75 -87.47
C GLU A 52 -50.49 59.42 -87.44
N SER A 53 -49.88 59.02 -88.55
CA SER A 53 -49.05 57.81 -88.60
C SER A 53 -47.83 57.89 -87.68
N LEU A 54 -47.14 59.04 -87.65
CA LEU A 54 -46.02 59.27 -86.74
C LEU A 54 -46.46 59.31 -85.26
N GLN A 55 -47.63 59.86 -84.99
CA GLN A 55 -48.22 59.87 -83.65
C GLN A 55 -48.54 58.46 -83.18
N GLN A 56 -49.21 57.66 -84.01
CA GLN A 56 -49.47 56.23 -83.72
C GLN A 56 -48.17 55.45 -83.48
N ARG A 57 -47.15 55.68 -84.32
CA ARG A 57 -45.83 55.04 -84.17
C ARG A 57 -45.17 55.42 -82.84
N ARG A 58 -45.26 56.68 -82.42
CA ARG A 58 -44.74 57.16 -81.12
C ARG A 58 -45.47 56.50 -79.97
N GLU A 59 -46.80 56.49 -79.98
CA GLU A 59 -47.60 55.85 -78.93
C GLU A 59 -47.34 54.34 -78.83
N GLU A 60 -47.14 53.65 -79.95
CA GLU A 60 -46.78 52.23 -79.96
C GLU A 60 -45.38 52.00 -79.37
N LEU A 61 -44.42 52.86 -79.69
CA LEU A 61 -43.05 52.79 -79.16
C LEU A 61 -43.05 53.02 -77.64
N GLU A 62 -43.81 53.99 -77.17
CA GLU A 62 -43.96 54.29 -75.74
C GLU A 62 -44.64 53.13 -74.98
N ARG A 63 -45.67 52.51 -75.56
CA ARG A 63 -46.28 51.28 -75.01
C ARG A 63 -45.27 50.14 -74.93
N LYS A 64 -44.47 49.90 -75.98
CA LYS A 64 -43.43 48.86 -75.99
C LYS A 64 -42.33 49.15 -74.97
N GLU A 65 -41.91 50.40 -74.83
CA GLU A 65 -40.93 50.82 -73.82
C GLU A 65 -41.47 50.60 -72.40
N PHE A 66 -42.73 50.93 -72.15
CA PHE A 66 -43.38 50.69 -70.86
C PHE A 66 -43.46 49.19 -70.54
N GLN A 67 -43.89 48.35 -71.49
CA GLN A 67 -43.92 46.90 -71.32
C GLN A 67 -42.52 46.33 -71.05
N LEU A 68 -41.50 46.83 -71.74
CA LEU A 68 -40.12 46.39 -71.54
C LEU A 68 -39.64 46.77 -70.13
N LYS A 69 -39.88 48.01 -69.67
CA LYS A 69 -39.56 48.44 -68.31
C LYS A 69 -40.27 47.58 -67.26
N GLU A 70 -41.56 47.29 -67.46
CA GLU A 70 -42.33 46.45 -66.53
C GLU A 70 -41.81 45.00 -66.49
N SER A 71 -41.48 44.43 -67.65
CA SER A 71 -40.88 43.09 -67.73
C SER A 71 -39.51 43.03 -67.06
N LEU A 72 -38.66 44.05 -67.23
CA LEU A 72 -37.36 44.14 -66.55
C LEU A 72 -37.52 44.16 -65.02
N LEU A 73 -38.48 44.92 -64.50
CA LEU A 73 -38.78 44.93 -63.06
C LEU A 73 -39.26 43.56 -62.56
N LYS A 74 -40.11 42.87 -63.35
CA LYS A 74 -40.56 41.51 -63.04
C LYS A 74 -39.39 40.51 -63.04
N PHE A 75 -38.48 40.61 -64.01
CA PHE A 75 -37.29 39.76 -64.09
C PHE A 75 -36.30 40.02 -62.95
N ASP A 76 -36.01 41.28 -62.62
CA ASP A 76 -35.15 41.62 -61.48
C ASP A 76 -35.73 41.10 -60.16
N LYS A 77 -37.05 41.27 -59.96
CA LYS A 77 -37.74 40.69 -58.80
C LYS A 77 -37.65 39.17 -58.78
N PHE A 78 -37.87 38.51 -59.92
CA PHE A 78 -37.76 37.06 -60.04
C PHE A 78 -36.33 36.55 -59.73
N LEU A 79 -35.29 37.23 -60.24
CA LEU A 79 -33.89 36.89 -59.97
C LEU A 79 -33.58 37.01 -58.49
N LYS A 80 -33.96 38.12 -57.84
CA LYS A 80 -33.78 38.33 -56.39
C LYS A 80 -34.50 37.25 -55.56
N GLU A 81 -35.72 36.92 -55.92
CA GLU A 81 -36.47 35.85 -55.24
C GLU A 81 -35.85 34.47 -55.46
N ASN A 82 -35.37 34.17 -56.67
CA ASN A 82 -34.71 32.91 -56.98
C ASN A 82 -33.38 32.77 -56.23
N ASP A 83 -32.55 33.81 -56.25
CA ASP A 83 -31.30 33.85 -55.49
C ASP A 83 -31.55 33.70 -53.99
N SER A 84 -32.60 34.35 -53.46
CA SER A 84 -33.03 34.17 -52.08
C SER A 84 -33.47 32.73 -51.77
N LYS A 85 -34.22 32.08 -52.68
CA LYS A 85 -34.61 30.66 -52.55
C LYS A 85 -33.38 29.74 -52.61
N LYS A 86 -32.46 29.98 -53.55
CA LYS A 86 -31.21 29.23 -53.68
C LYS A 86 -30.33 29.38 -52.44
N ALA A 87 -30.14 30.60 -51.94
CA ALA A 87 -29.38 30.87 -50.72
C ALA A 87 -29.98 30.16 -49.51
N ARG A 88 -31.31 30.21 -49.33
CA ARG A 88 -32.00 29.47 -48.25
C ARG A 88 -31.84 27.96 -48.39
N ALA A 89 -31.97 27.41 -49.59
CA ALA A 89 -31.82 25.98 -49.84
C ALA A 89 -30.40 25.50 -49.55
N ILE A 90 -29.38 26.27 -49.98
CA ILE A 90 -27.97 25.98 -49.69
C ILE A 90 -27.72 26.05 -48.18
N LYS A 91 -28.16 27.12 -47.51
CA LYS A 91 -27.99 27.26 -46.06
C LYS A 91 -28.66 26.11 -45.30
N LYS A 92 -29.89 25.74 -45.66
CA LYS A 92 -30.57 24.60 -45.04
C LYS A 92 -29.81 23.28 -45.25
N ALA A 93 -29.26 23.07 -46.45
CA ALA A 93 -28.48 21.88 -46.75
C ALA A 93 -27.13 21.85 -46.00
N THR A 94 -26.49 23.01 -45.77
CA THR A 94 -25.27 23.07 -44.95
C THR A 94 -25.56 22.84 -43.48
N ASP A 95 -26.60 23.49 -42.94
CA ASP A 95 -27.02 23.35 -41.54
C ASP A 95 -27.40 21.89 -41.23
N GLU A 96 -28.12 21.23 -42.13
CA GLU A 96 -28.48 19.81 -41.99
C GLU A 96 -27.24 18.89 -42.03
N LYS A 97 -26.29 19.15 -42.92
CA LYS A 97 -25.03 18.38 -42.99
C LYS A 97 -24.20 18.53 -41.72
N ASP A 98 -24.14 19.72 -41.16
CA ASP A 98 -23.36 19.95 -39.94
C ASP A 98 -24.06 19.38 -38.70
N LEU A 99 -25.40 19.43 -38.67
CA LEU A 99 -26.20 18.73 -37.66
C LEU A 99 -25.99 17.21 -37.73
N GLN A 100 -26.03 16.63 -38.94
CA GLN A 100 -25.77 15.21 -39.16
C GLN A 100 -24.38 14.81 -38.63
N LYS A 101 -23.32 15.54 -38.99
CA LYS A 101 -21.96 15.28 -38.47
C LYS A 101 -21.89 15.36 -36.95
N SER A 102 -22.60 16.31 -36.34
CA SER A 102 -22.62 16.42 -34.89
C SER A 102 -23.33 15.22 -34.25
N LYS A 103 -24.41 14.72 -34.86
CA LYS A 103 -25.14 13.54 -34.39
C LYS A 103 -24.37 12.24 -34.62
N ASP A 104 -23.66 12.11 -35.72
CA ASP A 104 -22.79 10.94 -35.97
C ASP A 104 -21.70 10.83 -34.90
N LYS A 105 -21.06 11.95 -34.52
CA LYS A 105 -20.10 11.98 -33.41
C LYS A 105 -20.72 11.60 -32.07
N GLU A 106 -21.95 12.02 -31.81
CA GLU A 106 -22.69 11.66 -30.59
C GLU A 106 -23.02 10.16 -30.58
N ILE A 107 -23.46 9.62 -31.71
CA ILE A 107 -23.72 8.18 -31.89
C ILE A 107 -22.47 7.35 -31.63
N ASP A 108 -21.32 7.75 -32.18
CA ASP A 108 -20.06 7.02 -32.00
C ASP A 108 -19.62 7.02 -30.53
N ARG A 109 -19.72 8.16 -29.84
CA ARG A 109 -19.46 8.24 -28.39
C ARG A 109 -20.37 7.32 -27.59
N LEU A 110 -21.68 7.38 -27.83
CA LEU A 110 -22.66 6.54 -27.12
C LEU A 110 -22.45 5.05 -27.40
N ARG A 111 -22.01 4.68 -28.60
CA ARG A 111 -21.65 3.29 -28.94
C ARG A 111 -20.43 2.82 -28.15
N GLU A 112 -19.41 3.67 -28.02
CA GLU A 112 -18.23 3.36 -27.22
C GLU A 112 -18.58 3.17 -25.74
N ASP A 113 -19.36 4.09 -25.17
CA ASP A 113 -19.83 4.02 -23.79
C ASP A 113 -20.66 2.74 -23.55
N THR A 114 -21.58 2.43 -24.47
CA THR A 114 -22.38 1.20 -24.39
C THR A 114 -21.50 -0.05 -24.43
N SER A 115 -20.50 -0.07 -25.31
CA SER A 115 -19.53 -1.19 -25.38
C SER A 115 -18.76 -1.35 -24.08
N HIS A 116 -18.29 -0.25 -23.48
CA HIS A 116 -17.59 -0.27 -22.21
C HIS A 116 -18.49 -0.77 -21.06
N LEU A 117 -19.71 -0.26 -20.97
CA LEU A 117 -20.69 -0.68 -19.96
C LEU A 117 -21.06 -2.16 -20.10
N VAL A 118 -21.26 -2.67 -21.32
CA VAL A 118 -21.54 -4.09 -21.57
C VAL A 118 -20.38 -4.97 -21.12
N LYS A 119 -19.12 -4.58 -21.43
CA LYS A 119 -17.94 -5.30 -20.97
C LYS A 119 -17.84 -5.31 -19.44
N ASN A 120 -18.10 -4.18 -18.79
CA ASN A 120 -18.07 -4.10 -17.33
C ASN A 120 -19.18 -4.94 -16.68
N ARG A 121 -20.40 -4.90 -17.23
CA ARG A 121 -21.50 -5.76 -16.81
C ARG A 121 -21.11 -7.23 -16.93
N ALA A 122 -20.53 -7.65 -18.05
CA ALA A 122 -20.10 -9.03 -18.26
C ALA A 122 -19.02 -9.45 -17.24
N LYS A 123 -18.04 -8.58 -16.94
CA LYS A 123 -17.03 -8.84 -15.90
C LYS A 123 -17.65 -9.01 -14.52
N ILE A 124 -18.59 -8.14 -14.14
CA ILE A 124 -19.28 -8.22 -12.83
C ILE A 124 -20.14 -9.47 -12.77
N GLN A 125 -20.87 -9.78 -13.83
CA GLN A 125 -21.70 -10.98 -13.93
C GLN A 125 -20.89 -12.26 -13.76
N ALA A 126 -19.75 -12.37 -14.46
CA ALA A 126 -18.84 -13.52 -14.31
C ALA A 126 -18.28 -13.65 -12.88
N LYS A 127 -18.03 -12.54 -12.19
CA LYS A 127 -17.65 -12.57 -10.76
C LYS A 127 -18.82 -13.04 -9.91
N LEU A 128 -20.03 -12.52 -10.13
CA LEU A 128 -21.22 -12.90 -9.38
C LEU A 128 -21.52 -14.40 -9.53
N GLU A 129 -21.46 -14.94 -10.74
CA GLU A 129 -21.68 -16.37 -11.00
C GLU A 129 -20.69 -17.28 -10.24
N LYS A 130 -19.44 -16.84 -10.09
CA LYS A 130 -18.46 -17.56 -9.26
C LYS A 130 -18.78 -17.51 -7.77
N HIS A 131 -19.32 -16.39 -7.29
CA HIS A 131 -19.52 -16.18 -5.85
C HIS A 131 -20.92 -16.58 -5.36
N ILE A 132 -21.89 -16.75 -6.27
CA ILE A 132 -23.27 -17.09 -5.91
C ILE A 132 -23.36 -18.42 -5.15
N MET A 133 -22.45 -19.36 -5.40
CA MET A 133 -22.39 -20.63 -4.67
C MET A 133 -22.05 -20.43 -3.19
N PHE A 134 -21.15 -19.48 -2.87
CA PHE A 134 -20.80 -19.16 -1.48
C PHE A 134 -21.94 -18.44 -0.77
N HIS A 135 -22.62 -17.52 -1.47
CA HIS A 135 -23.80 -16.86 -0.93
C HIS A 135 -24.90 -17.88 -0.59
N LYS A 136 -25.25 -18.76 -1.53
CA LYS A 136 -26.23 -19.84 -1.31
C LYS A 136 -25.82 -20.79 -0.19
N TYR A 137 -24.52 -21.06 -0.04
CA TYR A 137 -24.02 -21.84 1.08
C TYR A 137 -24.26 -21.10 2.41
N LEU A 138 -23.92 -19.82 2.50
CA LEU A 138 -24.13 -19.01 3.70
C LEU A 138 -25.62 -18.81 4.03
N GLU A 139 -26.49 -18.71 3.03
CA GLU A 139 -27.95 -18.73 3.22
C GLU A 139 -28.39 -20.03 3.90
N LYS A 140 -27.90 -21.20 3.45
CA LYS A 140 -28.20 -22.49 4.10
C LYS A 140 -27.64 -22.58 5.52
N VAL A 141 -26.47 -22.02 5.77
CA VAL A 141 -25.91 -21.95 7.12
C VAL A 141 -26.79 -21.07 8.01
N LEU A 142 -27.28 -19.95 7.50
CA LEU A 142 -28.21 -19.06 8.20
C LEU A 142 -29.54 -19.77 8.50
N GLU A 143 -30.08 -20.55 7.56
CA GLU A 143 -31.29 -21.36 7.77
C GLU A 143 -31.12 -22.40 8.89
N GLY A 144 -29.91 -22.93 9.06
CA GLY A 144 -29.59 -23.90 10.11
C GLY A 144 -29.15 -23.30 11.44
N ALA A 145 -28.80 -22.02 11.49
CA ALA A 145 -28.26 -21.36 12.66
C ALA A 145 -29.26 -20.31 13.19
N GLU A 146 -30.04 -20.70 14.21
CA GLU A 146 -31.04 -19.82 14.84
C GLU A 146 -30.44 -18.58 15.53
N GLU A 147 -29.13 -18.58 15.77
CA GLU A 147 -28.42 -17.48 16.46
C GLU A 147 -28.14 -16.26 15.56
N PHE A 148 -28.23 -16.41 14.24
CA PHE A 148 -27.88 -15.35 13.29
C PHE A 148 -29.07 -15.00 12.40
N HIS A 149 -29.24 -13.71 12.11
CA HIS A 149 -30.34 -13.21 11.28
C HIS A 149 -29.86 -12.69 9.92
N GLU A 150 -28.57 -12.37 9.81
CA GLU A 150 -27.94 -11.97 8.56
C GLU A 150 -26.62 -12.71 8.32
N ILE A 151 -26.30 -12.99 7.05
CA ILE A 151 -25.00 -13.55 6.64
C ILE A 151 -23.83 -12.67 7.11
N ARG A 152 -24.03 -11.34 7.19
CA ARG A 152 -23.00 -10.41 7.69
C ARG A 152 -22.63 -10.68 9.16
N GLU A 153 -23.59 -11.11 9.98
CA GLU A 153 -23.33 -11.43 11.39
C GLU A 153 -22.46 -12.67 11.51
N ILE A 154 -22.71 -13.68 10.67
CA ILE A 154 -21.88 -14.90 10.59
C ILE A 154 -20.44 -14.54 10.20
N ILE A 155 -20.27 -13.68 9.18
CA ILE A 155 -18.95 -13.22 8.74
C ILE A 155 -18.26 -12.43 9.86
N ALA A 156 -18.94 -11.47 10.49
CA ALA A 156 -18.37 -10.69 11.58
C ALA A 156 -17.96 -11.57 12.78
N ARG A 157 -18.77 -12.59 13.08
CA ARG A 157 -18.44 -13.56 14.13
C ARG A 157 -17.23 -14.40 13.76
N TYR A 158 -17.15 -14.87 12.51
CA TYR A 158 -15.98 -15.57 12.01
C TYR A 158 -14.73 -14.70 12.11
N ASP A 159 -14.78 -13.46 11.62
CA ASP A 159 -13.65 -12.52 11.64
C ASP A 159 -13.15 -12.27 13.07
N THR A 160 -14.09 -12.06 14.00
CA THR A 160 -13.76 -11.90 15.42
C THR A 160 -13.11 -13.16 15.98
N LEU A 161 -13.67 -14.34 15.67
CA LEU A 161 -13.14 -15.61 16.16
C LEU A 161 -11.74 -15.90 15.60
N THR A 162 -11.52 -15.66 14.30
CA THR A 162 -10.21 -15.78 13.67
C THR A 162 -9.20 -14.83 14.31
N ALA A 163 -9.56 -13.55 14.50
CA ALA A 163 -8.67 -12.60 15.17
C ALA A 163 -8.32 -13.05 16.59
N THR A 164 -9.31 -13.48 17.38
CA THR A 164 -9.05 -13.99 18.74
C THR A 164 -8.21 -15.28 18.74
N HIS A 165 -8.39 -16.14 17.74
CA HIS A 165 -7.60 -17.36 17.60
C HIS A 165 -6.14 -17.03 17.31
N ASP A 166 -5.89 -16.10 16.39
CA ASP A 166 -4.54 -15.65 16.05
C ASP A 166 -3.84 -15.02 17.26
N ASP A 167 -4.54 -14.12 17.99
CA ASP A 167 -4.03 -13.50 19.22
C ASP A 167 -3.69 -14.54 20.30
N LEU A 168 -4.58 -15.53 20.51
CA LEU A 168 -4.34 -16.62 21.46
C LEU A 168 -3.17 -17.50 21.03
N MET A 169 -3.04 -17.79 19.74
CA MET A 169 -1.95 -18.59 19.21
C MET A 169 -0.61 -17.90 19.37
N GLU A 170 -0.53 -16.59 19.09
CA GLU A 170 0.67 -15.79 19.33
C GLU A 170 1.04 -15.75 20.82
N SER A 171 0.04 -15.54 21.70
CA SER A 171 0.28 -15.55 23.14
C SER A 171 0.75 -16.92 23.64
N GLU A 172 0.20 -18.02 23.12
CA GLU A 172 0.58 -19.37 23.52
C GLU A 172 2.01 -19.69 23.09
N ILE A 173 2.40 -19.32 21.87
CA ILE A 173 3.78 -19.46 21.39
C ILE A 173 4.73 -18.67 22.30
N GLY A 174 4.40 -17.41 22.60
CA GLY A 174 5.22 -16.58 23.49
C GLY A 174 5.30 -17.11 24.92
N ASN A 175 4.24 -17.76 25.43
CA ASN A 175 4.25 -18.41 26.74
C ASN A 175 5.10 -19.69 26.73
N GLN A 176 4.99 -20.49 25.67
CA GLN A 176 5.79 -21.70 25.51
C GLN A 176 7.29 -21.37 25.44
N GLU A 177 7.68 -20.32 24.72
CA GLU A 177 9.07 -19.85 24.69
C GLU A 177 9.58 -19.42 26.07
N LYS A 178 8.74 -18.74 26.86
CA LYS A 178 9.10 -18.36 28.25
C LYS A 178 9.27 -19.59 29.14
N VAL A 179 8.38 -20.59 29.02
CA VAL A 179 8.46 -21.84 29.77
C VAL A 179 9.73 -22.61 29.41
N GLU A 180 10.04 -22.74 28.12
CA GLU A 180 11.25 -23.43 27.67
C GLU A 180 12.53 -22.70 28.11
N LYS A 181 12.52 -21.35 28.10
CA LYS A 181 13.61 -20.57 28.67
C LYS A 181 13.81 -20.84 30.17
N GLN A 182 12.73 -20.78 30.95
CA GLN A 182 12.78 -21.04 32.40
C GLN A 182 13.22 -22.49 32.71
N ARG A 183 12.76 -23.47 31.92
CA ARG A 183 13.23 -24.87 32.00
C ARG A 183 14.72 -24.97 31.74
N GLY A 184 15.22 -24.31 30.70
CA GLY A 184 16.65 -24.25 30.38
C GLY A 184 17.47 -23.64 31.51
N ASP A 185 17.01 -22.55 32.12
CA ASP A 185 17.68 -21.89 33.24
C ASP A 185 17.68 -22.78 34.50
N LEU A 186 16.57 -23.46 34.79
CA LEU A 186 16.46 -24.40 35.91
C LEU A 186 17.39 -25.61 35.73
N MET A 187 17.48 -26.15 34.51
CA MET A 187 18.38 -27.25 34.19
C MET A 187 19.83 -26.86 34.45
N LYS A 188 20.27 -25.70 33.96
CA LYS A 188 21.62 -25.17 34.22
C LYS A 188 21.89 -24.99 35.71
N TYR A 189 20.98 -24.37 36.43
CA TYR A 189 21.12 -24.17 37.88
C TYR A 189 21.24 -25.51 38.63
N THR A 190 20.46 -26.51 38.22
CA THR A 190 20.50 -27.85 38.83
C THR A 190 21.82 -28.55 38.55
N GLU A 191 22.34 -28.46 37.32
CA GLU A 191 23.67 -28.97 36.96
C GLU A 191 24.78 -28.30 37.78
N GLU A 192 24.75 -26.98 37.90
CA GLU A 192 25.69 -26.22 38.73
C GLU A 192 25.65 -26.68 40.20
N LYS A 193 24.46 -26.81 40.79
CA LYS A 193 24.31 -27.26 42.18
C LYS A 193 24.73 -28.71 42.37
N ASN A 194 24.48 -29.58 41.40
CA ASN A 194 24.97 -30.96 41.45
C ASN A 194 26.51 -31.01 41.41
N ASN A 195 27.13 -30.15 40.59
CA ASN A 195 28.59 -30.00 40.56
C ASN A 195 29.15 -29.50 41.91
N ASP A 196 28.48 -28.52 42.54
CA ASP A 196 28.82 -28.04 43.89
C ASP A 196 28.75 -29.18 44.91
N ILE A 197 27.66 -29.96 44.90
CA ILE A 197 27.48 -31.12 45.79
C ILE A 197 28.59 -32.16 45.58
N LEU A 198 28.95 -32.47 44.35
CA LEU A 198 30.06 -33.38 44.04
C LEU A 198 31.39 -32.84 44.59
N SER A 199 31.64 -31.53 44.43
CA SER A 199 32.82 -30.87 44.99
C SER A 199 32.87 -30.98 46.52
N TYR A 200 31.76 -30.69 47.21
CA TYR A 200 31.67 -30.81 48.67
C TYR A 200 31.81 -32.26 49.14
N ASN A 201 31.22 -33.23 48.45
CA ASN A 201 31.38 -34.65 48.78
C ASN A 201 32.83 -35.11 48.64
N ASN A 202 33.55 -34.65 47.60
CA ASN A 202 34.97 -34.92 47.46
C ASN A 202 35.80 -34.31 48.61
N GLN A 203 35.49 -33.07 49.01
CA GLN A 203 36.14 -32.43 50.16
C GLN A 203 35.86 -33.19 51.47
N LEU A 204 34.61 -33.59 51.69
CA LEU A 204 34.18 -34.37 52.84
C LEU A 204 34.92 -35.71 52.92
N GLY A 205 35.02 -36.44 51.81
CA GLY A 205 35.81 -37.68 51.73
C GLY A 205 37.29 -37.47 52.07
N GLY A 206 37.87 -36.35 51.61
CA GLY A 206 39.23 -35.95 51.96
C GLY A 206 39.40 -35.65 53.46
N LEU A 207 38.46 -34.95 54.07
CA LEU A 207 38.46 -34.65 55.51
C LEU A 207 38.27 -35.92 56.35
N GLN A 208 37.35 -36.80 55.97
CA GLN A 208 37.14 -38.09 56.64
C GLN A 208 38.42 -38.94 56.63
N THR A 209 39.06 -39.05 55.46
CA THR A 209 40.34 -39.77 55.33
C THR A 209 41.42 -39.18 56.25
N ARG A 210 41.47 -37.85 56.40
CA ARG A 210 42.41 -37.18 57.33
C ARG A 210 42.07 -37.48 58.79
N LEU A 211 40.79 -37.49 59.15
CA LEU A 211 40.32 -37.82 60.49
C LEU A 211 40.69 -39.27 60.85
N ASP A 212 40.38 -40.22 59.98
CA ASP A 212 40.69 -41.64 60.19
C ASP A 212 42.20 -41.87 60.36
N LYS A 213 43.02 -41.19 59.55
CA LYS A 213 44.49 -41.19 59.70
C LYS A 213 44.96 -40.59 61.03
N ALA A 214 44.31 -39.54 61.52
CA ALA A 214 44.64 -38.94 62.82
C ALA A 214 44.23 -39.86 63.98
N GLN A 215 43.03 -40.43 63.94
CA GLN A 215 42.54 -41.39 64.93
C GLN A 215 43.40 -42.65 64.98
N SER A 216 43.75 -43.24 63.83
CA SER A 216 44.65 -44.39 63.77
C SER A 216 46.02 -44.09 64.40
N ARG A 217 46.57 -42.88 64.16
CA ARG A 217 47.81 -42.43 64.81
C ARG A 217 47.65 -42.26 66.32
N ALA A 218 46.54 -41.67 66.77
CA ALA A 218 46.24 -41.50 68.20
C ALA A 218 46.20 -42.86 68.92
N VAL A 219 45.45 -43.83 68.40
CA VAL A 219 45.36 -45.19 68.95
C VAL A 219 46.74 -45.87 69.01
N LYS A 220 47.57 -45.73 67.96
CA LYS A 220 48.94 -46.25 67.97
C LYS A 220 49.79 -45.65 69.09
N TRP A 221 49.70 -44.34 69.31
CA TRP A 221 50.45 -43.66 70.37
C TRP A 221 49.92 -43.99 71.76
N GLU A 222 48.60 -44.11 71.92
CA GLU A 222 47.97 -44.53 73.17
C GLU A 222 48.40 -45.94 73.59
N SER A 223 48.44 -46.88 72.65
CA SER A 223 48.95 -48.24 72.90
C SER A 223 50.42 -48.22 73.36
N LYS A 224 51.28 -47.44 72.68
CA LYS A 224 52.69 -47.25 73.11
C LYS A 224 52.78 -46.65 74.50
N TRP A 225 51.99 -45.61 74.78
CA TRP A 225 51.94 -44.96 76.08
C TRP A 225 51.50 -45.93 77.18
N MET A 226 50.46 -46.73 76.94
CA MET A 226 49.98 -47.74 77.87
C MET A 226 51.05 -48.81 78.15
N HIS A 227 51.79 -49.25 77.11
CA HIS A 227 52.91 -50.16 77.30
C HIS A 227 54.01 -49.57 78.19
N ILE A 228 54.40 -48.30 77.94
CA ILE A 228 55.39 -47.58 78.77
C ILE A 228 54.90 -47.48 80.21
N LYS A 229 53.64 -47.05 80.42
CA LYS A 229 53.02 -46.93 81.74
C LYS A 229 52.99 -48.26 82.48
N ASN A 230 52.55 -49.35 81.83
CA ASN A 230 52.54 -50.68 82.41
C ASN A 230 53.95 -51.17 82.77
N THR A 231 54.93 -50.89 81.90
CA THR A 231 56.34 -51.23 82.17
C THR A 231 56.87 -50.45 83.36
N ALA A 232 56.59 -49.14 83.43
CA ALA A 232 56.95 -48.29 84.55
C ALA A 232 56.29 -48.80 85.85
N ALA A 233 54.99 -49.10 85.85
CA ALA A 233 54.29 -49.66 87.01
C ALA A 233 54.90 -50.99 87.48
N LYS A 234 55.24 -51.90 86.56
CA LYS A 234 55.96 -53.15 86.89
C LYS A 234 57.32 -52.88 87.53
N LYS A 235 58.10 -51.94 86.97
CA LYS A 235 59.41 -51.53 87.52
C LYS A 235 59.26 -50.90 88.90
N THR A 236 58.27 -50.03 89.10
CA THR A 236 57.96 -49.40 90.39
C THR A 236 57.54 -50.44 91.43
N LEU A 237 56.70 -51.41 91.05
CA LEU A 237 56.32 -52.53 91.93
C LEU A 237 57.52 -53.40 92.31
N LEU A 238 58.36 -53.77 91.33
CA LEU A 238 59.57 -54.55 91.57
C LEU A 238 60.51 -53.79 92.51
N LEU A 239 60.73 -52.51 92.26
CA LEU A 239 61.52 -51.64 93.14
C LEU A 239 60.93 -51.66 94.56
N GLY A 240 59.62 -51.47 94.71
CA GLY A 240 58.94 -51.55 96.01
C GLY A 240 59.14 -52.90 96.72
N ARG A 241 59.07 -54.01 95.99
CA ARG A 241 59.35 -55.36 96.54
C ARG A 241 60.80 -55.51 96.97
N VAL A 242 61.75 -55.04 96.17
CA VAL A 242 63.19 -55.05 96.53
C VAL A 242 63.41 -54.19 97.77
N LYS A 243 62.81 -53.00 97.85
CA LYS A 243 62.86 -52.12 99.03
C LYS A 243 62.34 -52.85 100.27
N MET A 244 61.15 -53.46 100.19
CA MET A 244 60.57 -54.23 101.29
C MET A 244 61.40 -55.44 101.71
N ALA A 245 61.89 -56.24 100.76
CA ALA A 245 62.73 -57.40 101.07
C ALA A 245 64.05 -56.99 101.72
N THR A 246 64.68 -55.92 101.20
CA THR A 246 65.88 -55.32 101.78
C THR A 246 65.63 -54.84 103.21
N HIS A 247 64.53 -54.12 103.42
CA HIS A 247 64.14 -53.64 104.74
C HIS A 247 63.86 -54.79 105.71
N ASN A 248 63.14 -55.83 105.26
CA ASN A 248 62.85 -57.02 106.07
C ASN A 248 64.13 -57.79 106.45
N LEU A 249 65.07 -57.95 105.52
CA LEU A 249 66.37 -58.56 105.78
C LEU A 249 67.20 -57.70 106.74
N PHE A 250 67.23 -56.38 106.55
CA PHE A 250 67.88 -55.45 107.46
C PHE A 250 67.31 -55.53 108.88
N GLN A 251 65.98 -55.57 109.02
CA GLN A 251 65.32 -55.79 110.32
C GLN A 251 65.70 -57.14 110.94
N LEU A 252 65.76 -58.22 110.13
CA LEU A 252 66.17 -59.54 110.60
C LEU A 252 67.62 -59.55 111.12
N VAL A 253 68.53 -58.95 110.36
CA VAL A 253 69.94 -58.79 110.74
C VAL A 253 70.09 -57.97 112.04
N ASN A 254 69.38 -56.85 112.16
CA ASN A 254 69.37 -56.05 113.38
C ASN A 254 68.84 -56.83 114.59
N ARG A 255 67.84 -57.70 114.40
CA ARG A 255 67.34 -58.59 115.46
C ARG A 255 68.37 -59.62 115.91
N HIS A 256 69.13 -60.22 114.99
CA HIS A 256 70.17 -61.21 115.32
C HIS A 256 71.39 -60.61 116.02
N GLN A 257 71.76 -59.37 115.69
CA GLN A 257 72.95 -58.74 116.29
C GLN A 257 72.74 -58.16 117.70
N LYS A 258 71.50 -58.18 118.23
CA LYS A 258 71.13 -57.43 119.46
C LYS A 258 71.60 -55.96 119.42
N THR A 259 71.82 -55.41 118.22
CA THR A 259 72.16 -54.01 118.02
C THR A 259 70.86 -53.22 118.17
N ARG A 260 70.87 -52.25 119.08
CA ARG A 260 69.78 -51.27 119.21
C ARG A 260 69.51 -50.63 117.85
N ARG A 261 68.25 -50.27 117.58
CA ARG A 261 67.84 -49.55 116.35
C ARG A 261 68.71 -48.30 116.17
N ASP A 262 69.74 -48.37 115.34
CA ASP A 262 70.50 -47.19 114.92
C ASP A 262 69.97 -46.70 113.57
N ASP A 263 69.36 -45.51 113.63
CA ASP A 263 69.23 -44.37 112.70
C ASP A 263 69.33 -44.56 111.17
N VAL A 264 68.88 -45.69 110.61
CA VAL A 264 68.70 -45.81 109.15
C VAL A 264 67.27 -45.49 108.79
N ASP A 265 67.09 -44.45 107.97
CA ASP A 265 65.79 -44.05 107.45
C ASP A 265 65.12 -45.21 106.69
N ILE A 266 63.81 -45.30 106.86
CA ILE A 266 62.97 -46.38 106.31
C ILE A 266 63.01 -46.34 104.77
N GLU A 267 63.18 -45.16 104.16
CA GLU A 267 63.20 -44.99 102.71
C GLU A 267 64.58 -45.19 102.04
N ASP A 268 65.70 -45.13 102.80
CA ASP A 268 67.05 -45.32 102.26
C ASP A 268 67.42 -46.80 102.12
N THR A 269 66.95 -47.38 101.03
CA THR A 269 67.18 -48.79 100.68
C THR A 269 68.65 -49.11 100.42
N THR A 270 69.43 -48.13 99.96
CA THR A 270 70.83 -48.35 99.56
C THR A 270 71.69 -48.63 100.78
N GLU A 271 71.51 -47.82 101.81
CA GLU A 271 72.21 -47.94 103.08
C GLU A 271 71.80 -49.20 103.86
N GLN A 272 70.51 -49.57 103.81
CA GLN A 272 70.01 -50.84 104.34
C GLN A 272 70.65 -52.06 103.65
N LEU A 273 70.78 -52.05 102.31
CA LEU A 273 71.39 -53.13 101.55
C LEU A 273 72.90 -53.25 101.81
N ILE A 274 73.62 -52.13 101.95
CA ILE A 274 75.06 -52.10 102.27
C ILE A 274 75.33 -52.78 103.62
N ARG A 275 74.51 -52.49 104.63
CA ARG A 275 74.63 -53.15 105.94
C ARG A 275 74.37 -54.66 105.88
N VAL A 276 73.32 -55.09 105.16
CA VAL A 276 73.07 -56.53 104.93
C VAL A 276 74.25 -57.18 104.20
N ARG A 277 74.80 -56.51 103.17
CA ARG A 277 75.94 -57.01 102.38
C ARG A 277 77.24 -57.11 103.18
N ARG A 278 77.53 -56.20 104.11
CA ARG A 278 78.73 -56.29 104.97
C ARG A 278 78.74 -57.55 105.84
N LEU A 279 77.57 -58.17 106.09
CA LEU A 279 77.45 -59.32 107.01
C LEU A 279 77.40 -60.69 106.31
N LEU A 280 76.93 -60.76 105.07
CA LEU A 280 76.96 -61.98 104.25
C LEU A 280 78.37 -62.62 104.06
N PRO A 281 79.47 -61.86 103.85
CA PRO A 281 80.79 -62.47 103.74
C PRO A 281 81.32 -63.00 105.08
N LEU A 282 80.86 -62.47 106.23
CA LEU A 282 81.25 -63.03 107.54
C LEU A 282 80.61 -64.40 107.77
N THR A 283 79.39 -64.64 107.29
CA THR A 283 78.72 -65.95 107.45
C THR A 283 79.27 -67.03 106.52
N LEU A 284 79.78 -66.69 105.33
CA LEU A 284 80.40 -67.69 104.44
C LEU A 284 81.76 -68.16 104.96
N HIS A 285 82.53 -67.29 105.63
CA HIS A 285 83.80 -67.70 106.26
C HIS A 285 83.61 -68.65 107.45
N VAL A 286 82.47 -68.58 108.15
CA VAL A 286 82.16 -69.52 109.24
C VAL A 286 81.67 -70.87 108.69
N PHE A 287 81.05 -70.90 107.51
CA PHE A 287 80.51 -72.12 106.91
C PHE A 287 81.59 -73.01 106.25
N VAL A 288 82.70 -72.44 105.76
CA VAL A 288 83.84 -73.20 105.19
C VAL A 288 84.77 -73.78 106.28
N LEU A 289 84.63 -73.37 107.54
CA LEU A 289 85.39 -73.93 108.66
C LEU A 289 84.68 -75.10 109.37
N PHE A 290 83.48 -75.49 108.92
CA PHE A 290 82.70 -76.59 109.50
C PHE A 290 82.25 -77.66 108.49
N PHE A 291 82.79 -77.64 107.26
CA PHE A 291 82.70 -78.73 106.29
C PHE A 291 83.98 -78.86 105.48
#